data_AF-A0A2V7GJZ2-F1
#
_entry.id   AF-A0A2V7GJZ2-F1
#
_cell.length_a   1.000
_cell.length_b   1.000
_cell.length_c   1.000
_cell.angle_alpha   90.00
_cell.angle_beta   90.00
_cell.angle_gamma   90.00
#
_symmetry.space_group_name_H-M   'P 1'
#
loop_
_entity.id
_entity.type
_entity.pdbx_description
1 polymer ?
#
loop_
_entity_poly.entity_id
_entity_poly.type
_entity_poly.pdbx_seq_one_letter_code
_entity_poly.pdbx_strand_id
1 'polypeptide(L)'
;MVIVHVVAPAEFGGLERVVQMLGRGLGGLGHDVHVLAVVVDGETADAFLAPLADAGVSTRTLAVPGRAYLRERAAVGEVLEELRPDVVHTHGYRPDVLDAGVARRLGIPVVTTVHGFTGGGWKNRFYEWWQSRAFRRFDAVVAVSRPLAECLERSGVPASRIHAVPNAWHPIVPALDRETARCALGLPPHSFVVGWVGRVSHEKGPDVLLDALVQLRDLPLVASVVGSGIMQ
;
A
#
# COMPACT_ATOMS: atom_id res chain seq x y z
N MET A 1 4.60 -22.32 5.57
CA MET A 1 3.29 -21.94 5.01
C MET A 1 3.52 -21.32 3.67
N VAL A 2 2.60 -21.55 2.73
CA VAL A 2 2.53 -20.88 1.43
C VAL A 2 1.61 -19.66 1.57
N ILE A 3 2.14 -18.47 1.34
CA ILE A 3 1.44 -17.19 1.52
C ILE A 3 1.39 -16.47 0.18
N VAL A 4 0.19 -16.16 -0.31
CA VAL A 4 0.00 -15.42 -1.56
C VAL A 4 -0.49 -14.02 -1.29
N HIS A 5 0.33 -13.01 -1.59
CA HIS A 5 -0.07 -11.61 -1.62
C HIS A 5 -0.67 -11.26 -2.98
N VAL A 6 -1.83 -10.60 -2.99
CA VAL A 6 -2.44 -10.08 -4.23
C VAL A 6 -2.58 -8.57 -4.14
N VAL A 7 -2.01 -7.87 -5.11
CA VAL A 7 -1.94 -6.41 -5.13
C VAL A 7 -2.16 -5.88 -6.54
N ALA A 8 -2.82 -4.74 -6.67
CA ALA A 8 -2.87 -3.95 -7.89
C ALA A 8 -1.98 -2.71 -7.68
N PRO A 9 -0.66 -2.81 -7.93
CA PRO A 9 0.30 -1.80 -7.51
C PRO A 9 0.20 -0.55 -8.39
N ALA A 10 0.43 0.61 -7.79
CA ALA A 10 0.82 1.81 -8.51
C ALA A 10 2.34 1.84 -8.72
N GLU A 11 2.82 2.78 -9.53
CA GLU A 11 4.24 2.93 -9.83
C GLU A 11 5.07 3.17 -8.54
N PHE A 12 4.57 4.03 -7.64
CA PHE A 12 5.18 4.30 -6.34
C PHE A 12 4.13 4.64 -5.28
N GLY A 13 4.23 4.01 -4.12
CA GLY A 13 3.33 4.30 -3.00
C GLY A 13 3.70 3.60 -1.69
N GLY A 14 2.99 3.99 -0.63
CA GLY A 14 3.20 3.42 0.70
C GLY A 14 2.72 1.98 0.83
N LEU A 15 1.70 1.60 0.05
CA LEU A 15 1.17 0.23 0.02
C LEU A 15 2.23 -0.73 -0.54
N GLU A 16 2.83 -0.36 -1.66
CA GLU A 16 3.87 -1.12 -2.35
C GLU A 16 5.06 -1.37 -1.42
N ARG A 17 5.49 -0.34 -0.67
CA ARG A 17 6.55 -0.49 0.34
C ARG A 17 6.16 -1.45 1.45
N VAL A 18 4.92 -1.44 1.91
CA VAL A 18 4.45 -2.38 2.93
C VAL A 18 4.47 -3.81 2.40
N VAL A 19 3.98 -4.05 1.18
CA VAL A 19 4.01 -5.40 0.57
C VAL A 19 5.45 -5.87 0.37
N GLN A 20 6.35 -5.00 -0.08
CA GLN A 20 7.78 -5.31 -0.19
C GLN A 20 8.38 -5.73 1.16
N MET A 21 8.10 -4.97 2.22
CA MET A 21 8.62 -5.26 3.56
C MET A 21 8.02 -6.52 4.17
N LEU A 22 6.71 -6.74 3.99
CA LEU A 22 6.02 -7.94 4.46
C LEU A 22 6.52 -9.18 3.74
N GLY A 23 6.62 -9.14 2.41
CA GLY A 23 7.07 -10.28 1.61
C GLY A 23 8.49 -10.69 1.98
N ARG A 24 9.40 -9.72 2.10
CA ARG A 24 10.77 -9.94 2.58
C ARG A 24 10.83 -10.47 4.00
N GLY A 25 10.08 -9.86 4.91
CA GLY A 25 10.07 -10.25 6.32
C GLY A 25 9.54 -11.68 6.53
N LEU A 26 8.44 -12.03 5.87
CA LEU A 26 7.84 -13.37 5.94
C LEU A 26 8.74 -14.42 5.27
N GLY A 27 9.37 -14.10 4.14
CA GLY A 27 10.38 -14.96 3.51
C GLY A 27 11.58 -15.21 4.44
N GLY A 28 12.06 -14.16 5.11
CA GLY A 28 13.12 -14.26 6.13
C GLY A 28 12.75 -15.10 7.36
N LEU A 29 11.45 -15.28 7.63
CA LEU A 29 10.93 -16.18 8.66
C LEU A 29 10.75 -17.62 8.16
N GLY A 30 11.12 -17.93 6.91
CA GLY A 30 11.04 -19.27 6.32
C GLY A 30 9.67 -19.63 5.74
N HIS A 31 8.82 -18.66 5.44
CA HIS A 31 7.58 -18.89 4.69
C HIS A 31 7.85 -18.89 3.18
N ASP A 32 7.05 -19.67 2.45
CA ASP A 32 7.05 -19.66 0.99
C ASP A 32 6.10 -18.56 0.52
N VAL A 33 6.67 -17.43 0.09
CA VAL A 33 5.91 -16.21 -0.18
C VAL A 33 5.84 -15.96 -1.68
N HIS A 34 4.61 -15.75 -2.15
CA HIS A 34 4.30 -15.37 -3.52
C HIS A 34 3.64 -13.99 -3.54
N VAL A 35 4.04 -13.14 -4.49
CA VAL A 35 3.40 -11.83 -4.72
C VAL A 35 2.87 -11.79 -6.14
N LEU A 36 1.55 -11.63 -6.28
CA LEU A 36 0.84 -11.48 -7.54
C LEU A 36 0.50 -10.01 -7.74
N ALA A 37 1.13 -9.39 -8.75
CA ALA A 37 0.81 -8.04 -9.18
C ALA A 37 -0.20 -8.08 -10.33
N VAL A 38 -1.41 -7.58 -10.09
CA VAL A 38 -2.45 -7.44 -11.11
C VAL A 38 -2.33 -6.07 -11.77
N VAL A 39 -2.02 -6.05 -13.06
CA VAL A 39 -1.81 -4.83 -13.85
C VAL A 39 -2.74 -4.79 -15.06
N VAL A 40 -2.98 -3.60 -15.61
CA VAL A 40 -3.69 -3.47 -16.89
C VAL A 40 -2.72 -3.84 -18.02
N ASP A 41 -3.20 -4.48 -19.08
CA ASP A 41 -2.38 -4.80 -20.27
C ASP A 41 -1.60 -3.57 -20.77
N GLY A 42 -0.29 -3.75 -20.94
CA GLY A 42 0.65 -2.70 -21.35
C GLY A 42 1.29 -1.94 -20.19
N GLU A 43 0.81 -2.11 -18.95
CA GLU A 43 1.48 -1.65 -17.74
C GLU A 43 2.45 -2.70 -17.21
N THR A 44 3.46 -2.26 -16.46
CA THR A 44 4.45 -3.14 -15.81
C THR A 44 4.45 -2.93 -14.30
N ALA A 45 4.75 -4.00 -13.56
CA ALA A 45 5.00 -3.98 -12.13
C ALA A 45 6.47 -4.24 -11.78
N ASP A 46 7.39 -4.19 -12.75
CA ASP A 46 8.80 -4.59 -12.55
C ASP A 46 9.49 -3.79 -11.45
N ALA A 47 9.29 -2.47 -11.40
CA ALA A 47 9.86 -1.62 -10.35
C ALA A 47 9.36 -1.99 -8.94
N PHE A 48 8.13 -2.49 -8.84
CA PHE A 48 7.53 -2.96 -7.61
C PHE A 48 8.02 -4.38 -7.24
N LEU A 49 8.11 -5.28 -8.22
CA LEU A 49 8.42 -6.70 -8.01
C LEU A 49 9.92 -7.01 -7.93
N ALA A 50 10.78 -6.29 -8.65
CA ALA A 50 12.23 -6.56 -8.67
C ALA A 50 12.84 -6.61 -7.25
N PRO A 51 12.55 -5.66 -6.34
CA PRO A 51 13.06 -5.74 -4.97
C PRO A 51 12.58 -6.98 -4.19
N LEU A 52 11.40 -7.52 -4.50
CA LEU A 52 10.90 -8.75 -3.89
C LEU A 52 11.63 -9.97 -4.44
N ALA A 53 11.78 -10.05 -5.76
CA ALA A 53 12.52 -11.11 -6.44
C ALA A 53 13.99 -11.17 -5.99
N ASP A 54 14.67 -10.02 -5.88
CA ASP A 54 16.04 -9.92 -5.37
C ASP A 54 16.19 -10.45 -3.94
N ALA A 55 15.10 -10.45 -3.16
CA ALA A 55 15.06 -10.98 -1.81
C ALA A 55 14.58 -12.44 -1.75
N GLY A 56 14.48 -13.13 -2.89
CA GLY A 56 14.07 -14.53 -2.98
C GLY A 56 12.55 -14.76 -2.86
N VAL A 57 11.73 -13.71 -2.94
CA VAL A 57 10.27 -13.84 -2.95
C VAL A 57 9.80 -14.20 -4.37
N SER A 58 8.93 -15.19 -4.50
CA SER A 58 8.35 -15.57 -5.79
C SER A 58 7.39 -14.48 -6.27
N THR A 59 7.60 -13.93 -7.46
CA THR A 59 6.75 -12.86 -8.01
C THR A 59 6.11 -13.27 -9.33
N ARG A 60 4.84 -12.90 -9.55
CA ARG A 60 4.18 -13.03 -10.87
C ARG A 60 3.40 -11.77 -11.21
N THR A 61 3.47 -11.37 -12.46
CA THR A 61 2.62 -10.32 -13.03
C THR A 61 1.43 -10.96 -13.74
N LEU A 62 0.22 -10.54 -13.39
CA LEU A 62 -1.02 -10.90 -14.05
C LEU A 62 -1.50 -9.69 -14.86
N ALA A 63 -1.09 -9.63 -16.12
CA ALA A 63 -1.57 -8.62 -17.06
C ALA A 63 -2.97 -9.01 -17.57
N VAL A 64 -3.94 -8.12 -17.35
CA VAL A 64 -5.32 -8.33 -17.80
C VAL A 64 -5.85 -7.08 -18.49
N PRO A 65 -6.73 -7.23 -19.51
CA PRO A 65 -7.35 -6.07 -20.11
C PRO A 65 -8.12 -5.24 -19.09
N GLY A 66 -8.13 -3.92 -19.29
CA GLY A 66 -8.85 -3.00 -18.40
C GLY A 66 -10.32 -3.42 -18.24
N ARG A 67 -10.79 -3.48 -16.99
CA ARG A 67 -12.16 -3.90 -16.61
C ARG A 67 -12.53 -5.35 -16.95
N ALA A 68 -11.60 -6.20 -17.35
CA ALA A 68 -11.84 -7.63 -17.60
C ALA A 68 -11.88 -8.45 -16.30
N TYR A 69 -12.74 -8.08 -15.36
CA TYR A 69 -12.76 -8.62 -13.98
C TYR A 69 -12.96 -10.15 -13.92
N LEU A 70 -13.67 -10.75 -14.88
CA LEU A 70 -13.81 -12.22 -14.93
C LEU A 70 -12.51 -12.91 -15.34
N ARG A 71 -11.71 -12.30 -16.21
CA ARG A 71 -10.40 -12.83 -16.62
C ARG A 71 -9.39 -12.70 -15.49
N GLU A 72 -9.41 -11.58 -14.77
CA GLU A 72 -8.61 -11.39 -13.55
C GLU A 72 -8.92 -12.47 -12.51
N ARG A 73 -10.21 -12.69 -12.21
CA ARG A 73 -10.62 -13.75 -11.27
C ARG A 73 -10.22 -15.14 -11.72
N ALA A 74 -10.27 -15.44 -13.01
CA ALA A 74 -9.83 -16.72 -13.56
C ALA A 74 -8.31 -16.89 -13.42
N ALA A 75 -7.52 -15.89 -13.84
CA ALA A 75 -6.07 -15.92 -13.75
C ALA A 75 -5.58 -16.02 -12.29
N VAL A 76 -6.19 -15.28 -11.37
CA VAL A 76 -5.91 -15.42 -9.93
C VAL A 76 -6.29 -16.83 -9.46
N GLY A 77 -7.46 -17.33 -9.85
CA GLY A 77 -7.93 -18.67 -9.50
C GLY A 77 -6.96 -19.77 -9.92
N GLU A 78 -6.48 -19.73 -11.17
CA GLU A 78 -5.50 -20.68 -11.71
C GLU A 78 -4.23 -20.72 -10.86
N VAL A 79 -3.71 -19.55 -10.47
CA VAL A 79 -2.52 -19.47 -9.61
C VAL A 79 -2.80 -20.00 -8.20
N LEU A 80 -3.97 -19.72 -7.63
CA LEU A 80 -4.34 -20.22 -6.30
C LEU A 80 -4.54 -21.74 -6.29
N GLU A 81 -5.07 -22.31 -7.37
CA GLU A 81 -5.22 -23.76 -7.53
C GLU A 81 -3.86 -24.45 -7.75
N GLU A 82 -2.94 -23.81 -8.47
CA GLU A 82 -1.57 -24.29 -8.67
C GLU A 82 -0.79 -24.30 -7.34
N LEU A 83 -0.77 -23.17 -6.62
CA LEU A 83 0.05 -22.99 -5.43
C LEU A 83 -0.57 -23.60 -4.17
N ARG A 84 -1.90 -23.73 -4.12
CA ARG A 84 -2.68 -24.20 -2.96
C ARG A 84 -2.24 -23.51 -1.65
N PRO A 85 -2.31 -22.17 -1.57
CA PRO A 85 -1.77 -21.44 -0.44
C PRO A 85 -2.54 -21.69 0.86
N ASP A 86 -1.83 -21.58 1.98
CA ASP A 86 -2.43 -21.62 3.32
C ASP A 86 -3.22 -20.33 3.62
N VAL A 87 -2.83 -19.21 2.98
CA VAL A 87 -3.49 -17.91 3.14
C VAL A 87 -3.32 -17.04 1.90
N VAL A 88 -4.38 -16.30 1.57
CA VAL A 88 -4.34 -15.21 0.59
C VAL A 88 -4.43 -13.87 1.30
N HIS A 89 -3.46 -13.00 1.08
CA HIS A 89 -3.37 -11.67 1.67
C HIS A 89 -3.58 -10.60 0.60
N THR A 90 -4.76 -9.97 0.56
CA THR A 90 -5.08 -8.92 -0.41
C THR A 90 -4.65 -7.53 0.07
N HIS A 91 -4.26 -6.68 -0.87
CA HIS A 91 -3.82 -5.30 -0.61
C HIS A 91 -4.53 -4.33 -1.54
N GLY A 92 -5.42 -3.52 -0.97
CA GLY A 92 -6.15 -2.48 -1.70
C GLY A 92 -7.49 -2.92 -2.28
N TYR A 93 -8.27 -1.94 -2.74
CA TYR A 93 -9.69 -2.11 -3.07
C TYR A 93 -9.98 -3.17 -4.14
N ARG A 94 -9.22 -3.17 -5.24
CA ARG A 94 -9.47 -4.08 -6.37
C ARG A 94 -9.25 -5.55 -5.97
N PRO A 95 -8.10 -5.94 -5.38
CA PRO A 95 -7.91 -7.29 -4.84
C PRO A 95 -8.90 -7.69 -3.75
N ASP A 96 -9.24 -6.77 -2.83
CA ASP A 96 -10.19 -7.07 -1.76
C ASP A 96 -11.59 -7.43 -2.30
N VAL A 97 -12.04 -6.77 -3.37
CA VAL A 97 -13.39 -6.97 -3.90
C VAL A 97 -13.43 -8.12 -4.92
N LEU A 98 -12.42 -8.23 -5.77
CA LEU A 98 -12.42 -9.22 -6.86
C LEU A 98 -11.83 -10.56 -6.41
N ASP A 99 -10.64 -10.54 -5.84
CA ASP A 99 -9.77 -11.72 -5.70
C ASP A 99 -10.01 -12.46 -4.39
N ALA A 100 -10.32 -11.73 -3.32
CA ALA A 100 -10.74 -12.36 -2.06
C ALA A 100 -11.93 -13.30 -2.25
N GLY A 101 -12.86 -12.94 -3.15
CA GLY A 101 -13.99 -13.81 -3.50
C GLY A 101 -13.61 -15.09 -4.24
N VAL A 102 -12.46 -15.14 -4.90
CA VAL A 102 -11.92 -16.35 -5.55
C VAL A 102 -11.31 -17.26 -4.50
N ALA A 103 -10.39 -16.73 -3.69
CA ALA A 103 -9.74 -17.47 -2.59
C ALA A 103 -10.76 -18.12 -1.65
N ARG A 104 -11.82 -17.38 -1.28
CA ARG A 104 -12.91 -17.90 -0.45
C ARG A 104 -13.68 -19.07 -1.07
N ARG A 105 -13.89 -19.06 -2.39
CA ARG A 105 -14.60 -20.17 -3.08
C ARG A 105 -13.75 -21.44 -3.09
N LEU A 106 -12.43 -21.28 -3.10
CA LEU A 106 -11.47 -22.37 -2.97
C LEU A 106 -11.27 -22.82 -1.50
N GLY A 107 -11.98 -22.20 -0.55
CA GLY A 107 -11.85 -22.53 0.88
C GLY A 107 -10.57 -22.03 1.54
N ILE A 108 -9.84 -21.12 0.88
CA ILE A 108 -8.57 -20.58 1.38
C ILE A 108 -8.87 -19.40 2.34
N PRO A 109 -8.26 -19.36 3.54
CA PRO A 109 -8.35 -18.21 4.43
C PRO A 109 -7.90 -16.90 3.77
N VAL A 110 -8.64 -15.83 3.99
CA VAL A 110 -8.36 -14.51 3.37
C VAL A 110 -8.11 -13.45 4.43
N VAL A 111 -6.96 -12.80 4.30
CA VAL A 111 -6.53 -11.64 5.08
C VAL A 111 -6.45 -10.42 4.16
N THR A 112 -6.73 -9.23 4.69
CA THR A 112 -6.49 -7.97 3.98
C THR A 112 -5.72 -6.99 4.86
N THR A 113 -4.89 -6.14 4.24
CA THR A 113 -4.37 -4.94 4.90
C THR A 113 -5.03 -3.69 4.31
N VAL A 114 -5.67 -2.91 5.17
CA VAL A 114 -6.30 -1.66 4.80
C VAL A 114 -5.28 -0.52 4.94
N HIS A 115 -4.89 0.08 3.81
CA HIS A 115 -3.88 1.13 3.76
C HIS A 115 -4.45 2.56 3.94
N GLY A 116 -5.76 2.66 4.14
CA GLY A 116 -6.48 3.90 4.38
C GLY A 116 -7.70 4.06 3.49
N PHE A 117 -8.54 5.01 3.86
CA PHE A 117 -9.68 5.47 3.07
C PHE A 117 -9.34 6.86 2.55
N THR A 118 -9.50 7.10 1.24
CA THR A 118 -9.18 8.41 0.67
C THR A 118 -10.24 9.46 1.02
N GLY A 119 -11.38 9.07 1.63
CA GLY A 119 -12.32 10.01 2.23
C GLY A 119 -12.94 11.00 1.25
N GLY A 120 -12.96 10.62 -0.04
CA GLY A 120 -13.39 11.49 -1.13
C GLY A 120 -14.92 11.66 -1.22
N GLY A 121 -15.39 12.11 -2.38
CA GLY A 121 -16.80 12.37 -2.64
C GLY A 121 -17.73 11.15 -2.45
N TRP A 122 -19.04 11.36 -2.62
CA TRP A 122 -20.10 10.38 -2.35
C TRP A 122 -19.88 9.00 -2.99
N LYS A 123 -19.30 8.95 -4.20
CA LYS A 123 -18.93 7.70 -4.88
C LYS A 123 -17.86 6.93 -4.09
N ASN A 124 -16.85 7.61 -3.57
CA ASN A 124 -15.79 7.01 -2.78
C ASN A 124 -16.34 6.42 -1.49
N ARG A 125 -17.17 7.17 -0.77
CA ARG A 125 -17.85 6.69 0.44
C ARG A 125 -18.73 5.48 0.18
N PHE A 126 -19.38 5.41 -0.99
CA PHE A 126 -20.15 4.24 -1.40
C PHE A 126 -19.25 3.02 -1.64
N TYR A 127 -18.12 3.19 -2.34
CA TYR A 127 -17.15 2.11 -2.54
C TYR A 127 -16.53 1.62 -1.21
N GLU A 128 -16.17 2.55 -0.32
CA GLU A 128 -15.66 2.24 1.02
C GLU A 128 -16.68 1.46 1.86
N TRP A 129 -17.97 1.80 1.74
CA TRP A 129 -19.06 1.07 2.39
C TRP A 129 -19.22 -0.36 1.86
N TRP A 130 -19.10 -0.55 0.54
CA TRP A 130 -19.11 -1.88 -0.07
C TRP A 130 -17.90 -2.71 0.33
N GLN A 131 -16.72 -2.10 0.35
CA GLN A 131 -15.48 -2.74 0.79
C GLN A 131 -15.59 -3.16 2.27
N SER A 132 -16.12 -2.29 3.13
CA SER A 132 -16.36 -2.60 4.55
C SER A 132 -17.32 -3.76 4.74
N ARG A 133 -18.35 -3.89 3.88
CA ARG A 133 -19.22 -5.08 3.85
C ARG A 133 -18.49 -6.34 3.39
N ALA A 134 -17.57 -6.22 2.43
CA ALA A 134 -16.75 -7.34 1.98
C ALA A 134 -15.88 -7.87 3.13
N PHE A 135 -15.24 -6.97 3.89
CA PHE A 135 -14.39 -7.29 5.04
C PHE A 135 -15.06 -8.15 6.12
N ARG A 136 -16.38 -8.05 6.29
CA ARG A 136 -17.15 -8.93 7.19
C ARG A 136 -17.08 -10.41 6.84
N ARG A 137 -16.59 -10.74 5.65
CA ARG A 137 -16.39 -12.12 5.22
C ARG A 137 -14.95 -12.58 5.47
N PHE A 138 -13.98 -11.69 5.55
CA PHE A 138 -12.56 -12.01 5.67
C PHE A 138 -12.27 -12.68 7.01
N ASP A 139 -11.23 -13.51 7.06
CA ASP A 139 -10.80 -14.21 8.25
C ASP A 139 -10.04 -13.26 9.19
N ALA A 140 -9.26 -12.34 8.62
CA ALA A 140 -8.64 -11.22 9.35
C ALA A 140 -8.56 -9.94 8.51
N VAL A 141 -8.66 -8.80 9.16
CA VAL A 141 -8.60 -7.45 8.59
C VAL A 141 -7.56 -6.65 9.36
N VAL A 142 -6.43 -6.39 8.72
CA VAL A 142 -5.30 -5.67 9.31
C VAL A 142 -5.48 -4.17 9.06
N ALA A 143 -5.53 -3.40 10.13
CA ALA A 143 -5.54 -1.95 10.10
C ALA A 143 -4.14 -1.41 10.41
N VAL A 144 -3.60 -0.56 9.54
CA VAL A 144 -2.25 0.00 9.70
C VAL A 144 -2.14 1.08 10.79
N SER A 145 -3.26 1.43 11.43
CA SER A 145 -3.31 2.38 12.54
C SER A 145 -4.54 2.16 13.43
N ARG A 146 -4.48 2.62 14.69
CA ARG A 146 -5.63 2.55 15.62
C ARG A 146 -6.85 3.34 15.11
N PRO A 147 -6.71 4.59 14.60
CA PRO A 147 -7.86 5.30 14.05
C PRO A 147 -8.54 4.58 12.89
N LEU A 148 -7.76 3.84 12.08
CA LEU A 148 -8.30 3.05 11.00
C LEU A 148 -9.04 1.81 11.52
N ALA A 149 -8.52 1.14 12.56
CA ALA A 149 -9.20 0.03 13.23
C ALA A 149 -10.56 0.46 13.77
N GLU A 150 -10.62 1.60 14.47
CA GLU A 150 -11.86 2.19 14.99
C GLU A 150 -12.83 2.59 13.86
N CYS A 151 -12.31 3.06 12.72
CA CYS A 151 -13.12 3.36 11.55
C CYS A 151 -13.75 2.08 10.95
N LEU A 152 -12.98 1.00 10.83
CA LEU A 152 -13.46 -0.29 10.34
C LEU A 152 -14.51 -0.91 11.25
N GLU A 153 -14.30 -0.82 12.56
CA GLU A 153 -15.26 -1.29 13.57
C GLU A 153 -16.59 -0.53 13.47
N ARG A 154 -16.53 0.81 13.42
CA ARG A 154 -17.72 1.67 13.19
C ARG A 154 -18.40 1.40 11.86
N SER A 155 -17.66 0.95 10.86
CA SER A 155 -18.19 0.55 9.54
C SER A 155 -18.81 -0.85 9.53
N GLY A 156 -18.80 -1.54 10.68
CA GLY A 156 -19.50 -2.81 10.90
C GLY A 156 -18.65 -4.05 10.62
N VAL A 157 -17.32 -3.93 10.57
CA VAL A 157 -16.40 -5.08 10.58
C VAL A 157 -16.33 -5.64 12.02
N PRO A 158 -16.48 -6.95 12.25
CA PRO A 158 -16.42 -7.52 13.59
C PRO A 158 -15.06 -7.25 14.27
N ALA A 159 -15.07 -6.71 15.48
CA ALA A 159 -13.84 -6.40 16.23
C ALA A 159 -12.91 -7.61 16.40
N SER A 160 -13.47 -8.83 16.53
CA SER A 160 -12.71 -10.07 16.63
C SER A 160 -11.89 -10.42 15.39
N ARG A 161 -12.12 -9.73 14.26
CA ARG A 161 -11.38 -9.90 13.01
C ARG A 161 -10.46 -8.72 12.69
N ILE A 162 -10.52 -7.65 13.48
CA ILE A 162 -9.72 -6.45 13.25
C ILE A 162 -8.42 -6.56 14.04
N HIS A 163 -7.31 -6.39 13.35
CA HIS A 163 -5.97 -6.42 13.95
C HIS A 163 -5.25 -5.11 13.65
N ALA A 164 -4.94 -4.32 14.68
CA ALA A 164 -4.15 -3.11 14.51
C ALA A 164 -2.65 -3.46 14.47
N VAL A 165 -2.04 -3.34 13.30
CA VAL A 165 -0.60 -3.61 13.08
C VAL A 165 0.01 -2.40 12.39
N PRO A 166 0.74 -1.53 13.13
CA PRO A 166 1.42 -0.38 12.54
C PRO A 166 2.44 -0.82 11.49
N ASN A 167 2.53 -0.06 10.40
CA ASN A 167 3.56 -0.31 9.39
C ASN A 167 4.95 -0.14 9.99
N ALA A 168 5.82 -1.12 9.76
CA ALA A 168 7.23 -0.99 10.08
C ALA A 168 7.96 -0.22 8.97
N TRP A 169 9.02 0.47 9.34
CA TRP A 169 9.95 1.09 8.42
C TRP A 169 11.34 0.49 8.62
N HIS A 170 12.00 0.14 7.52
CA HIS A 170 13.38 -0.29 7.52
C HIS A 170 14.14 0.51 6.46
N PRO A 171 15.31 1.09 6.80
CA PRO A 171 16.11 1.80 5.82
C PRO A 171 16.59 0.83 4.74
N ILE A 172 16.20 1.10 3.50
CA ILE A 172 16.67 0.34 2.33
C ILE A 172 18.04 0.89 1.85
N VAL A 173 18.31 2.16 2.15
CA VAL A 173 19.59 2.83 1.90
C VAL A 173 20.11 3.43 3.21
N PRO A 174 21.43 3.45 3.42
CA PRO A 174 22.02 4.18 4.55
C PRO A 174 21.61 5.66 4.51
N ALA A 175 21.28 6.22 5.67
CA ALA A 175 21.03 7.65 5.78
C ALA A 175 22.31 8.42 5.45
N LEU A 176 22.19 9.46 4.62
CA LEU A 176 23.28 10.41 4.40
C LEU A 176 23.48 11.24 5.67
N ASP A 177 24.72 11.61 5.96
CA ASP A 177 24.99 12.63 6.96
C ASP A 177 24.40 13.98 6.54
N ARG A 178 24.25 14.88 7.52
CA ARG A 178 23.58 16.17 7.32
C ARG A 178 24.25 17.03 6.25
N GLU A 179 25.57 17.03 6.18
CA GLU A 179 26.32 17.89 5.24
C GLU A 179 26.18 17.35 3.81
N THR A 180 26.38 16.06 3.63
CA THR A 180 26.21 15.38 2.34
C THR A 180 24.78 15.50 1.82
N ALA A 181 23.78 15.31 2.68
CA ALA A 181 22.37 15.47 2.30
C ALA A 181 22.05 16.92 1.85
N ARG A 182 22.58 17.92 2.55
CA ARG A 182 22.39 19.33 2.18
C ARG A 182 23.06 19.65 0.85
N CYS A 183 24.28 19.17 0.65
CA CYS A 183 25.00 19.35 -0.61
C CYS A 183 24.23 18.72 -1.78
N ALA A 184 23.79 17.46 -1.63
CA ALA A 184 23.04 16.74 -2.66
C ALA A 184 21.71 17.42 -3.02
N LEU A 185 21.08 18.11 -2.06
CA LEU A 185 19.81 18.84 -2.26
C LEU A 185 20.00 20.33 -2.59
N GLY A 186 21.23 20.83 -2.70
CA GLY A 186 21.52 22.25 -2.94
C GLY A 186 21.07 23.19 -1.81
N LEU A 187 21.01 22.70 -0.58
CA LEU A 187 20.50 23.44 0.58
C LEU A 187 21.62 24.25 1.27
N PRO A 188 21.36 25.51 1.69
CA PRO A 188 22.35 26.31 2.41
C PRO A 188 22.78 25.64 3.74
N PRO A 189 24.05 25.71 4.13
CA PRO A 189 24.56 25.00 5.31
C PRO A 189 23.97 25.48 6.64
N HIS A 190 23.62 26.77 6.75
CA HIS A 190 23.18 27.40 8.00
C HIS A 190 21.70 27.84 8.01
N SER A 191 20.92 27.50 6.97
CA SER A 191 19.48 27.81 6.95
C SER A 191 18.68 26.88 7.84
N PHE A 192 17.54 27.36 8.32
CA PHE A 192 16.51 26.50 8.89
C PHE A 192 15.73 25.85 7.74
N VAL A 193 15.85 24.53 7.58
CA VAL A 193 15.22 23.82 6.46
C VAL A 193 13.95 23.14 6.94
N VAL A 194 12.84 23.46 6.27
CA VAL A 194 11.58 22.72 6.41
C VAL A 194 11.44 21.79 5.21
N GLY A 195 11.35 20.50 5.46
CA GLY A 195 11.19 19.47 4.43
C GLY A 195 9.74 19.01 4.33
N TRP A 196 9.24 18.83 3.11
CA TRP A 196 7.97 18.15 2.84
C TRP A 196 8.19 17.09 1.76
N VAL A 197 7.66 15.89 2.01
CA VAL A 197 7.76 14.76 1.08
C VAL A 197 6.39 14.10 0.96
N GLY A 198 5.83 14.05 -0.24
CA GLY A 198 4.52 13.45 -0.46
C GLY A 198 3.97 13.65 -1.86
N ARG A 199 2.81 13.03 -2.16
CA ARG A 199 2.02 13.40 -3.35
C ARG A 199 1.46 14.81 -3.16
N VAL A 200 1.51 15.64 -4.20
CA VAL A 200 0.91 16.98 -4.17
C VAL A 200 -0.59 16.82 -4.34
N SER A 201 -1.27 16.60 -3.21
CA SER A 201 -2.70 16.40 -3.12
C SER A 201 -3.24 16.97 -1.81
N HIS A 202 -4.52 17.30 -1.77
CA HIS A 202 -5.16 17.94 -0.61
C HIS A 202 -4.96 17.12 0.67
N GLU A 203 -5.03 15.78 0.61
CA GLU A 203 -4.84 14.93 1.79
C GLU A 203 -3.39 14.91 2.33
N LYS A 204 -2.43 15.47 1.59
CA LYS A 204 -1.02 15.59 2.01
C LYS A 204 -0.66 16.99 2.53
N GLY A 205 -1.63 17.91 2.54
CA GLY A 205 -1.51 19.23 3.16
C GLY A 205 -0.37 20.12 2.65
N PRO A 206 -0.01 20.16 1.34
CA PRO A 206 1.00 21.10 0.86
C PRO A 206 0.55 22.56 1.01
N ASP A 207 -0.76 22.83 0.98
CA ASP A 207 -1.39 24.10 1.35
C ASP A 207 -1.13 24.46 2.82
N VAL A 208 -1.33 23.51 3.73
CA VAL A 208 -1.04 23.69 5.17
C VAL A 208 0.43 23.99 5.42
N LEU A 209 1.34 23.36 4.66
CA LEU A 209 2.76 23.70 4.70
C LEU A 209 2.98 25.16 4.32
N LEU A 210 2.41 25.64 3.22
CA LEU A 210 2.56 27.03 2.77
C LEU A 210 2.04 28.02 3.82
N ASP A 211 0.87 27.76 4.39
CA ASP A 211 0.28 28.59 5.45
C ASP A 211 1.17 28.64 6.71
N ALA A 212 1.82 27.52 7.05
CA ALA A 212 2.79 27.48 8.15
C ALA A 212 4.06 28.27 7.82
N LEU A 213 4.58 28.18 6.59
CA LEU A 213 5.77 28.91 6.16
C LEU A 213 5.57 30.43 6.23
N VAL A 214 4.38 30.94 5.91
CA VAL A 214 4.04 32.37 5.99
C VAL A 214 4.12 32.91 7.42
N GLN A 215 3.98 32.05 8.43
CA GLN A 215 4.04 32.41 9.84
C GLN A 215 5.48 32.41 10.40
N LEU A 216 6.44 31.81 9.70
CA LEU A 216 7.83 31.62 10.17
C LEU A 216 8.81 32.67 9.59
N ARG A 217 8.42 33.95 9.59
CA ARG A 217 9.17 35.03 8.90
C ARG A 217 10.48 35.43 9.58
N ASP A 218 10.65 35.12 10.86
CA ASP A 218 11.80 35.56 11.66
C ASP A 218 13.01 34.61 11.55
N LEU A 219 12.95 33.60 10.69
CA LEU A 219 14.01 32.61 10.48
C LEU A 219 14.59 32.71 9.05
N PRO A 220 15.90 32.48 8.85
CA PRO A 220 16.49 32.28 7.52
C PRO A 220 16.05 30.91 6.99
N LEU A 221 14.80 30.84 6.53
CA LEU A 221 14.08 29.62 6.23
C LEU A 221 14.22 29.22 4.76
N VAL A 222 14.41 27.92 4.51
CA VAL A 222 14.34 27.31 3.18
C VAL A 222 13.36 26.15 3.24
N ALA A 223 12.39 26.12 2.32
CA ALA A 223 11.51 24.99 2.14
C ALA A 223 12.07 24.05 1.06
N SER A 224 12.18 22.76 1.36
CA SER A 224 12.54 21.71 0.41
C SER A 224 11.35 20.78 0.23
N VAL A 225 10.78 20.77 -0.98
CA VAL A 225 9.53 20.05 -1.30
C VAL A 225 9.84 18.98 -2.33
N VAL A 226 9.57 17.72 -2.00
CA VAL A 226 9.78 16.57 -2.89
C VAL A 226 8.46 15.86 -3.12
N GLY A 227 7.97 15.90 -4.35
CA GLY A 227 6.70 15.30 -4.69
C GLY A 227 6.21 15.69 -6.07
N SER A 228 5.20 14.97 -6.55
CA SER A 228 4.48 15.26 -7.79
C SER A 228 2.98 15.10 -7.57
N GLY A 229 2.18 15.73 -8.42
CA GLY A 229 0.72 15.71 -8.35
C GLY A 229 0.11 17.03 -8.79
N ILE A 230 -1.22 17.09 -8.75
CA ILE A 230 -2.01 18.28 -9.03
C ILE A 230 -2.95 18.46 -7.84
N MET A 231 -2.95 19.65 -7.27
CA MET A 231 -3.93 20.05 -6.26
C MET A 231 -5.26 20.30 -7.00
N GLN A 232 -6.19 19.33 -6.92
CA GLN A 232 -7.55 19.43 -7.45
C GLN A 232 -8.53 19.83 -6.36
#